data_AF-A0A4U5VT21-F1
#
_entry.id   AF-A0A4U5VT21-F1
#
_cell.length_a   1.000
_cell.length_b   1.000
_cell.length_c   1.000
_cell.angle_alpha   90.00
_cell.angle_beta   90.00
_cell.angle_gamma   90.00
#
_symmetry.space_group_name_H-M   'P 1'
#
loop_
_entity.id
_entity.type
_entity.pdbx_description
1 polymer ?
#
loop_
_entity_poly.entity_id
_entity_poly.type
_entity_poly.pdbx_seq_one_letter_code
_entity_poly.pdbx_strand_id
1 'polypeptide(L)'
;MSLVATLICLVFALFLLGRLTEEAVRRYLIRKPMTTKDLLKKFQTKRTGLSSEQTVNVLAQILKRLNPERKNVNDKMHFYLTE
;
A
#
# COMPACT_ATOMS: atom_id res chain seq x y z
N MET A 1 15.66 17.01 -8.76
CA MET A 1 15.38 15.58 -8.51
C MET A 1 16.55 15.03 -7.72
N SER A 2 16.53 15.27 -6.43
CA SER A 2 17.73 15.33 -5.59
C SER A 2 17.97 13.99 -4.90
N LEU A 3 19.25 13.61 -4.71
CA LEU A 3 19.70 12.44 -3.91
C LEU A 3 19.00 12.33 -2.52
N VAL A 4 18.46 13.44 -2.02
CA VAL A 4 17.66 13.57 -0.80
C VAL A 4 16.27 12.87 -0.88
N ALA A 5 15.60 12.85 -2.04
CA ALA A 5 14.35 12.08 -2.24
C ALA A 5 14.60 10.56 -2.24
N THR A 6 15.78 10.16 -2.72
CA THR A 6 16.24 8.78 -2.78
C THR A 6 16.61 8.24 -1.40
N LEU A 7 17.10 9.10 -0.48
CA LEU A 7 17.44 8.74 0.91
C LEU A 7 16.24 8.80 1.87
N ILE A 8 15.28 9.71 1.66
CA ILE A 8 14.01 9.78 2.42
C ILE A 8 13.09 8.58 2.14
N CYS A 9 13.11 8.02 0.92
CA CYS A 9 12.51 6.72 0.60
C CYS A 9 13.23 5.56 1.32
N LEU A 10 14.54 5.70 1.52
CA LEU A 10 15.45 4.72 2.15
C LEU A 10 15.24 4.61 3.67
N VAL A 11 14.77 5.66 4.35
CA VAL A 11 14.45 5.66 5.78
C VAL A 11 12.96 5.41 6.06
N PHE A 12 12.03 5.74 5.16
CA PHE A 12 10.62 5.34 5.31
C PHE A 12 10.40 3.84 5.04
N ALA A 13 11.36 3.21 4.37
CA ALA A 13 11.53 1.78 4.23
C ALA A 13 12.10 1.11 5.51
N LEU A 14 12.70 1.86 6.43
CA LEU A 14 12.90 1.40 7.79
C LEU A 14 11.56 1.49 8.55
N PHE A 15 10.97 0.32 8.76
CA PHE A 15 10.43 -0.05 10.08
C PHE A 15 8.96 0.17 10.43
N LEU A 16 8.19 1.12 9.85
CA LEU A 16 6.85 1.38 10.40
C LEU A 16 5.75 0.41 9.91
N LEU A 17 5.47 -0.54 10.81
CA LEU A 17 4.39 -1.52 10.89
C LEU A 17 4.49 -2.68 9.89
N GLY A 18 5.22 -3.73 10.28
CA GLY A 18 5.20 -5.05 9.63
C GLY A 18 3.85 -5.77 9.64
N ARG A 19 2.76 -5.08 9.98
CA ARG A 19 1.40 -5.64 10.09
C ARG A 19 0.48 -5.01 9.05
N LEU A 20 -0.31 -5.86 8.42
CA LEU A 20 -1.37 -5.47 7.50
C LEU A 20 -2.48 -4.78 8.29
N THR A 21 -2.49 -3.45 8.24
CA THR A 21 -3.40 -2.57 8.98
C THR A 21 -3.91 -1.47 8.05
N GLU A 22 -5.05 -0.88 8.37
CA GLU A 22 -5.67 0.20 7.59
C GLU A 22 -4.72 1.39 7.39
N GLU A 23 -4.05 1.82 8.45
CA GLU A 23 -3.11 2.94 8.38
C GLU A 23 -1.85 2.65 7.58
N ALA A 24 -1.46 1.38 7.45
CA ALA A 24 -0.38 1.00 6.54
C ALA A 24 -0.84 1.15 5.09
N VAL A 25 -2.04 0.69 4.76
CA VAL A 25 -2.61 0.77 3.40
C VAL A 25 -2.87 2.22 3.00
N ARG A 26 -3.51 3.01 3.88
CA ARG A 26 -3.77 4.44 3.67
C ARG A 26 -2.49 5.21 3.34
N ARG A 27 -1.43 5.03 4.12
CA ARG A 27 -0.13 5.68 3.87
C ARG A 27 0.47 5.34 2.51
N TYR A 28 0.26 4.13 1.99
CA TYR A 28 0.72 3.78 0.65
C TYR A 28 -0.08 4.48 -0.44
N LEU A 29 -1.41 4.57 -0.28
CA LEU A 29 -2.31 5.19 -1.25
C LEU A 29 -2.18 6.71 -1.34
N ILE A 30 -1.85 7.39 -0.23
CA ILE A 30 -1.59 8.84 -0.22
C ILE A 30 -0.29 9.19 -0.95
N ARG A 31 0.74 8.33 -0.83
CA ARG A 31 2.07 8.59 -1.42
C ARG A 31 2.08 8.50 -2.93
N LYS A 32 1.41 7.48 -3.45
CA LYS A 32 1.33 7.24 -4.87
C LYS A 32 0.14 6.35 -5.19
N PRO A 33 -0.50 6.56 -6.35
CA PRO A 33 -1.51 5.63 -6.84
C PRO A 33 -0.92 4.21 -6.91
N MET A 34 -1.63 3.24 -6.34
CA MET A 34 -1.23 1.82 -6.33
C MET A 34 -2.38 0.92 -6.74
N THR A 35 -2.05 -0.20 -7.38
CA THR A 35 -3.04 -1.26 -7.63
C THR A 35 -3.11 -2.24 -6.47
N THR A 36 -4.20 -3.02 -6.38
CA THR A 36 -4.32 -4.11 -5.38
C THR A 36 -3.17 -5.11 -5.50
N LYS A 37 -2.68 -5.36 -6.72
CA LYS A 37 -1.56 -6.26 -6.97
C LYS A 37 -0.26 -5.73 -6.35
N ASP A 38 -0.03 -4.41 -6.44
CA ASP A 38 1.14 -3.76 -5.85
C ASP A 38 1.08 -3.81 -4.33
N LEU A 39 -0.09 -3.56 -3.75
CA LEU A 39 -0.32 -3.68 -2.30
C LEU A 39 -0.07 -5.11 -1.82
N LEU A 40 -0.66 -6.11 -2.49
CA LEU A 40 -0.46 -7.53 -2.13
C LEU A 40 1.02 -7.92 -2.13
N LYS A 41 1.79 -7.53 -3.16
CA LYS A 41 3.23 -7.79 -3.20
C LYS A 41 3.98 -7.16 -2.03
N LYS A 42 3.58 -5.96 -1.57
CA LYS A 42 4.21 -5.28 -0.43
C LYS A 42 3.91 -5.93 0.92
N PHE A 43 2.76 -6.57 1.06
CA PHE A 43 2.36 -7.23 2.31
C PHE A 43 2.73 -8.73 2.35
N GLN A 44 2.84 -9.40 1.21
CA GLN A 44 3.36 -10.79 1.12
C GLN A 44 4.86 -10.88 1.40
N THR A 45 5.63 -9.85 1.05
CA THR A 45 7.09 -9.80 1.28
C THR A 45 7.47 -9.49 2.72
N LYS A 46 6.52 -9.00 3.54
CA LYS A 46 6.71 -8.79 4.98
C LYS A 46 6.26 -10.06 5.72
N ARG A 47 6.98 -10.47 6.77
CA ARG A 47 6.56 -11.56 7.68
C ARG A 47 5.31 -11.13 8.48
N THR A 48 4.15 -11.09 7.83
CA THR A 48 2.86 -10.77 8.46
C THR A 48 2.32 -11.94 9.29
N GLY A 49 2.81 -13.16 9.06
CA GLY A 49 2.35 -14.37 9.74
C GLY A 49 0.98 -14.88 9.27
N LEU A 50 0.44 -14.31 8.18
CA LEU A 50 -0.86 -14.66 7.62
C LEU A 50 -0.69 -15.51 6.35
N SER A 51 -1.65 -16.41 6.08
CA SER A 51 -1.71 -17.10 4.79
C SER A 51 -1.99 -16.10 3.66
N SER A 52 -1.64 -16.45 2.42
CA SER A 52 -1.89 -15.59 1.26
C SER A 52 -3.38 -15.27 1.10
N GLU A 53 -4.25 -16.23 1.38
CA GLU A 53 -5.71 -16.07 1.32
C GLU A 53 -6.21 -15.13 2.43
N GLN A 54 -5.74 -15.30 3.67
CA GLN A 54 -6.07 -14.40 4.77
C GLN A 54 -5.62 -12.96 4.47
N THR A 55 -4.43 -12.79 3.88
CA THR A 55 -3.88 -11.49 3.48
C THR A 55 -4.80 -10.80 2.47
N VAL A 56 -5.29 -11.53 1.47
CA VAL A 56 -6.23 -11.00 0.47
C VAL A 56 -7.55 -10.61 1.11
N ASN A 57 -8.09 -11.45 2.00
CA ASN A 57 -9.37 -11.20 2.67
C ASN A 57 -9.32 -9.94 3.53
N VAL A 58 -8.29 -9.80 4.37
CA VAL A 58 -8.15 -8.62 5.23
C VAL A 58 -7.84 -7.37 4.40
N LEU A 59 -7.02 -7.47 3.35
CA LEU A 59 -6.77 -6.33 2.45
C LEU A 59 -8.05 -5.87 1.75
N ALA A 60 -8.87 -6.81 1.27
CA ALA A 60 -10.15 -6.49 0.66
C ALA A 60 -11.12 -5.81 1.64
N GLN A 61 -11.16 -6.27 2.90
CA GLN A 61 -11.95 -5.63 3.95
C GLN A 61 -11.46 -4.20 4.23
N ILE A 62 -10.14 -3.99 4.33
CA ILE A 62 -9.55 -2.67 4.53
C ILE A 62 -9.87 -1.72 3.37
N LEU A 63 -9.71 -2.17 2.12
CA LEU A 63 -10.02 -1.35 0.94
C LEU A 63 -11.50 -0.97 0.86
N LYS A 64 -12.40 -1.88 1.26
CA LYS A 64 -13.84 -1.58 1.34
C LYS A 64 -14.14 -0.51 2.40
N ARG A 65 -13.47 -0.56 3.55
CA ARG A 65 -13.64 0.42 4.64
C ARG A 65 -13.07 1.79 4.27
N LEU A 66 -11.89 1.82 3.65
CA LEU A 66 -11.23 3.05 3.21
C LEU A 66 -11.95 3.74 2.04
N ASN A 67 -12.71 3.00 1.23
CA ASN A 67 -13.37 3.46 0.01
C ASN A 67 -12.51 4.44 -0.84
N PRO A 68 -11.31 4.01 -1.29
CA PRO A 68 -10.39 4.90 -1.98
C PRO A 68 -10.88 5.30 -3.37
N GLU A 69 -10.45 6.48 -3.82
CA GLU A 69 -10.73 6.96 -5.17
C GLU A 69 -10.00 6.12 -6.22
N ARG A 70 -10.61 6.03 -7.41
CA ARG A 70 -10.09 5.24 -8.53
C ARG A 70 -9.61 6.19 -9.61
N LYS A 71 -8.35 6.03 -10.02
CA LYS A 71 -7.76 6.76 -11.13
C LYS A 71 -7.18 5.79 -12.14
N ASN A 72 -7.46 6.04 -13.41
CA ASN A 72 -6.76 5.35 -14.48
C ASN A 72 -5.42 6.03 -14.71
N VAL A 73 -4.35 5.28 -14.48
CA VAL A 73 -2.96 5.70 -14.75
C VAL A 73 -2.35 4.63 -15.64
N ASN A 74 -1.87 5.02 -16.83
CA ASN A 74 -1.29 4.11 -17.81
C ASN A 74 -2.19 2.90 -18.11
N ASP A 75 -3.46 3.18 -18.44
CA ASP A 75 -4.51 2.19 -18.75
C ASP A 75 -4.79 1.14 -17.65
N LYS A 76 -4.32 1.42 -16.43
CA LYS A 76 -4.55 0.58 -15.26
C LYS A 76 -5.29 1.36 -14.19
N MET A 77 -6.29 0.71 -13.60
CA MET A 77 -7.01 1.25 -12.46
C MET A 77 -6.12 1.20 -11.22
N HIS A 78 -5.82 2.37 -10.68
CA HIS A 78 -5.11 2.54 -9.43
C HIS A 78 -6.03 3.13 -8.38
N PHE A 79 -5.77 2.76 -7.14
CA PHE A 79 -6.36 3.40 -5.98
C PHE A 79 -5.43 4.49 -5.49
N TYR A 80 -6.01 5.61 -5.07
CA TYR A 80 -5.28 6.68 -4.40
C TYR A 80 -6.20 7.32 -3.36
N LEU A 81 -5.59 8.02 -2.43
CA LEU A 81 -6.29 8.85 -1.47
C LEU A 81 -5.70 10.25 -1.57
N THR A 82 -6.56 11.23 -1.76
CA THR A 82 -6.24 12.64 -1.54
C THR A 82 -6.58 12.95 -0.10
N GLU A 83 -5.57 13.39 0.66
CA GLU A 83 -5.75 13.92 2.02
C GLU A 83 -5.95 15.43 1.96
#